data_AF-A0A239IUG6-F1
#
_entry.id   AF-A0A239IUG6-F1
#
_cell.length_a   1.000
_cell.length_b   1.000
_cell.length_c   1.000
_cell.angle_alpha   90.00
_cell.angle_beta   90.00
_cell.angle_gamma   90.00
#
_symmetry.space_group_name_H-M   'P 1'
#
loop_
_entity.id
_entity.type
_entity.pdbx_description
1 polymer ?
#
loop_
_entity_poly.entity_id
_entity_poly.type
_entity_poly.pdbx_seq_one_letter_code
_entity_poly.pdbx_strand_id
1 'polypeptide(L)' 'MALMVLVATLVGGVAGLLAYAGGASAPNAILAGGAAFAPAISILLAVAHFLGRN' A
#
# COMPACT_ATOMS: atom_id res chain seq x y z
N MET A 1 -2.54 -10.68 10.04
CA MET A 1 -3.48 -10.00 9.12
C MET A 1 -3.73 -8.54 9.49
N ALA A 2 -4.23 -8.20 10.69
CA ALA A 2 -4.50 -6.80 11.07
C ALA A 2 -3.30 -5.85 10.88
N LEU A 3 -2.11 -6.26 11.33
CA LEU A 3 -0.87 -5.49 11.13
C LEU A 3 -0.54 -5.28 9.64
N MET A 4 -0.78 -6.28 8.80
CA MET A 4 -0.48 -6.21 7.37
C MET A 4 -1.39 -5.22 6.66
N VAL A 5 -2.68 -5.23 7.02
CA VAL A 5 -3.66 -4.26 6.52
C VAL A 5 -3.27 -2.85 6.96
N LEU A 6 -2.89 -2.65 8.22
CA LEU A 6 -2.44 -1.35 8.73
C LEU A 6 -1.22 -0.82 7.97
N VAL A 7 -0.21 -1.65 7.73
CA VAL A 7 0.99 -1.24 6.98
C VAL A 7 0.63 -0.90 5.54
N ALA A 8 -0.19 -1.73 4.88
CA ALA A 8 -0.59 -1.48 3.51
C ALA A 8 -1.47 -0.24 3.35
N THR A 9 -2.39 0.04 4.29
CA THR A 9 -3.18 1.27 4.26
C THR A 9 -2.30 2.50 4.49
N LEU A 10 -1.29 2.40 5.34
CA LEU A 10 -0.35 3.50 5.58
C LEU A 10 0.51 3.78 4.34
N VAL A 11 1.02 2.73 3.68
CA VAL A 11 1.76 2.86 2.41
C VAL A 11 0.88 3.44 1.31
N GLY A 12 -0.36 2.94 1.15
CA GLY A 12 -1.31 3.46 0.19
C GLY A 12 -1.69 4.92 0.45
N GLY A 13 -1.95 5.28 1.70
CA GLY A 13 -2.25 6.65 2.11
C GLY A 13 -1.10 7.61 1.81
N VAL A 14 0.14 7.23 2.14
CA VAL A 14 1.32 8.04 1.84
C VAL A 14 1.53 8.17 0.34
N ALA A 15 1.37 7.10 -0.44
CA ALA A 15 1.49 7.16 -1.90
C ALA A 15 0.47 8.12 -2.53
N GLY A 16 -0.78 8.11 -2.04
CA GLY A 16 -1.80 9.05 -2.49
C GLY A 16 -1.49 10.50 -2.11
N LEU A 17 -1.03 10.74 -0.88
CA LEU A 17 -0.57 12.07 -0.44
C LEU A 17 0.60 12.58 -1.28
N LEU A 18 1.55 11.71 -1.60
CA LEU A 18 2.71 12.05 -2.44
C LEU A 18 2.28 12.38 -3.88
N ALA A 19 1.34 11.61 -4.44
CA ALA A 19 0.79 11.88 -5.76
C ALA A 19 0.05 13.22 -5.80
N TYR A 20 -0.73 13.54 -4.77
CA TYR A 20 -1.41 14.84 -4.65
C TYR A 20 -0.39 15.98 -4.51
N ALA A 21 0.62 15.82 -3.65
CA ALA A 21 1.70 16.80 -3.47
C ALA A 21 2.52 16.98 -4.76
N GLY A 22 2.64 15.95 -5.59
CA GLY A 22 3.26 15.99 -6.91
C GLY A 22 2.41 16.62 -8.02
N GLY A 23 1.23 17.17 -7.70
CA GLY A 23 0.36 17.87 -8.64
C GLY A 23 -0.70 17.02 -9.33
N ALA A 24 -0.91 15.77 -8.89
CA ALA A 24 -2.01 14.95 -9.40
C ALA A 24 -3.38 15.52 -8.95
N SER A 25 -4.38 15.41 -9.81
CA SER A 25 -5.77 15.71 -9.43
C SER A 25 -6.23 14.77 -8.30
N ALA A 26 -7.15 15.24 -7.45
CA ALA A 26 -7.62 14.45 -6.30
C ALA A 26 -8.08 13.02 -6.67
N PRO A 27 -8.84 12.79 -7.77
CA PRO A 27 -9.20 11.43 -8.19
C PRO A 27 -7.98 10.57 -8.54
N ASN A 28 -6.98 11.14 -9.23
CA ASN A 28 -5.76 10.42 -9.61
C ASN A 28 -4.89 10.09 -8.39
N ALA A 29 -4.84 10.97 -7.39
CA ALA A 29 -4.15 10.73 -6.13
C ALA A 29 -4.79 9.57 -5.33
N ILE A 30 -6.11 9.49 -5.30
CA ILE A 30 -6.84 8.37 -4.67
C ILE A 30 -6.51 7.06 -5.40
N LEU A 31 -6.52 7.06 -6.73
CA LEU A 31 -6.16 5.90 -7.53
C LEU A 31 -4.70 5.46 -7.29
N ALA A 32 -3.76 6.41 -7.20
CA ALA A 32 -2.37 6.12 -6.89
C ALA A 32 -2.22 5.46 -5.50
N GLY A 33 -2.92 5.98 -4.49
CA GLY A 33 -2.91 5.40 -3.15
C GLY A 33 -3.52 3.99 -3.10
N GLY A 34 -4.65 3.79 -3.78
CA GLY A 34 -5.28 2.47 -3.91
C GLY A 34 -4.39 1.47 -4.67
N ALA A 35 -3.74 1.91 -5.76
CA ALA A 35 -2.83 1.09 -6.55
C ALA A 35 -1.60 0.65 -5.75
N ALA A 36 -1.14 1.44 -4.78
CA ALA A 36 -0.03 1.08 -3.89
C ALA A 36 -0.41 0.09 -2.77
N PHE A 37 -1.70 -0.04 -2.45
CA PHE A 37 -2.17 -0.95 -1.40
C PHE A 37 -1.99 -2.43 -1.74
N ALA A 38 -2.47 -2.85 -2.93
CA ALA A 38 -2.38 -4.24 -3.39
C ALA A 38 -0.94 -4.81 -3.43
N PRO A 39 0.06 -4.11 -3.99
CA PRO A 39 1.43 -4.60 -3.97
C PRO A 39 2.00 -4.66 -2.54
N ALA A 40 1.68 -3.69 -1.67
CA ALA A 40 2.11 -3.74 -0.26
C ALA A 40 1.58 -4.99 0.47
N ILE A 41 0.29 -5.32 0.28
CA ILE A 41 -0.30 -6.57 0.80
C ILE A 41 0.40 -7.79 0.20
N SER A 42 0.62 -7.82 -1.12
CA SER A 42 1.23 -8.98 -1.79
C SER A 42 2.63 -9.31 -1.26
N ILE A 43 3.46 -8.28 -1.02
CA ILE A 43 4.81 -8.44 -0.46
C ILE A 43 4.73 -8.96 0.98
N LEU A 44 3.84 -8.39 1.80
CA LEU A 44 3.67 -8.83 3.18
C LEU A 44 3.20 -10.29 3.27
N LEU A 45 2.29 -10.71 2.38
CA LEU A 45 1.89 -12.12 2.29
C LEU A 45 3.04 -13.01 1.84
N ALA A 46 3.82 -12.59 0.84
CA ALA A 46 4.99 -13.35 0.38
C ALA A 46 6.01 -13.55 1.51
N VAL A 47 6.28 -12.51 2.30
CA VAL A 47 7.17 -12.57 3.46
C VAL A 47 6.62 -13.50 4.54
N ALA A 48 5.34 -13.36 4.91
CA ALA A 48 4.73 -14.22 5.91
C ALA A 48 4.72 -15.69 5.47
N HIS A 49 4.50 -15.94 4.19
CA HIS A 49 4.56 -17.28 3.61
C HIS A 49 5.97 -17.88 3.67
N PHE A 50 7.01 -17.08 3.40
CA PHE A 50 8.40 -17.52 3.50
C PHE A 50 8.82 -17.80 4.95
N LEU A 51 8.45 -16.92 5.88
CA LEU A 51 8.78 -17.06 7.30
C LEU A 51 8.04 -18.22 7.96
N GLY A 52 6.78 -18.47 7.59
CA GLY A 52 5.99 -19.58 8.12
C GLY A 52 6.34 -20.96 7.52
N ARG A 53 7.25 -21.01 6.54
CA ARG A 53 7.75 -22.26 5.94
C ARG A 53 9.03 -22.79 6.58
N ASN A 54 9.63 -22.04 7.51
CA ASN A 54 10.77 -22.47 8.33
C ASN A 54 10.30 -22.88 9.73
#